data_AF-A0A965ECD2-F1
#
_entry.id   AF-A0A965ECD2-F1
#
_cell.length_a   1.000
_cell.length_b   1.000
_cell.length_c   1.000
_cell.angle_alpha   90.00
_cell.angle_beta   90.00
_cell.angle_gamma   90.00
#
_symmetry.space_group_name_H-M   'P 1'
#
loop_
_entity.id
_entity.type
_entity.pdbx_description
1 polymer ?
#
loop_
_entity_poly.entity_id
_entity_poly.type
_entity_poly.pdbx_seq_one_letter_code
_entity_poly.pdbx_strand_id
1 'polypeptide(L)'
;MSSTEEAKPRRRRVVPGGIVDLKRRVARQGGFAGLGVGIGLAALGGLILFLTDGAMFGAVGYVVVSFGFPLLALFGVPAVSSSARWGVAVVGSMVMWWALGQWSAARVRRRVIAGWREWAEEFAIYAGGVWIGVVLGLIAAARSLGAI
;
A
#
# COMPACT_ATOMS: atom_id res chain seq x y z
N MET A 1 -20.51 57.40 -11.57
CA MET A 1 -20.82 56.09 -10.94
C MET A 1 -20.14 55.02 -11.79
N SER A 2 -18.97 54.52 -11.38
CA SER A 2 -18.24 53.48 -12.09
C SER A 2 -18.74 52.11 -11.64
N SER A 3 -19.38 51.38 -12.55
CA SER A 3 -19.76 49.98 -12.36
C SER A 3 -18.52 49.11 -12.23
N THR A 4 -18.32 48.54 -11.05
CA THR A 4 -17.41 47.41 -10.80
C THR A 4 -17.91 46.21 -11.61
N GLU A 5 -17.30 45.94 -12.75
CA GLU A 5 -17.42 44.64 -13.41
C GLU A 5 -16.87 43.57 -12.46
N GLU A 6 -17.76 42.75 -11.89
CA GLU A 6 -17.36 41.53 -11.20
C GLU A 6 -16.61 40.63 -12.19
N ALA A 7 -15.29 40.56 -12.01
CA ALA A 7 -14.43 39.67 -12.77
C ALA A 7 -14.84 38.21 -12.51
N LYS A 8 -15.68 37.67 -13.40
CA LYS A 8 -16.11 36.27 -13.41
C LYS A 8 -14.88 35.38 -13.31
N PRO A 9 -14.79 34.48 -12.31
CA PRO A 9 -13.60 33.67 -12.10
C PRO A 9 -13.34 32.84 -13.36
N ARG A 10 -12.24 33.16 -14.07
CA ARG A 10 -11.79 32.42 -15.25
C ARG A 10 -11.60 30.96 -14.83
N ARG A 11 -12.51 30.09 -15.25
CA ARG A 11 -12.37 28.63 -15.12
C ARG A 11 -11.01 28.26 -15.71
N ARG A 12 -10.04 27.91 -14.85
CA ARG A 12 -8.72 27.45 -15.30
C ARG A 12 -8.95 26.25 -16.22
N ARG A 13 -8.71 26.45 -17.52
CA ARG A 13 -8.82 25.41 -18.53
C ARG A 13 -7.72 24.40 -18.24
N VAL A 14 -8.09 23.22 -17.73
CA VAL A 14 -7.14 22.12 -17.49
C VAL A 14 -6.75 21.59 -18.86
N VAL A 15 -5.49 21.79 -19.25
CA VAL A 15 -4.94 21.25 -20.50
C VAL A 15 -4.73 19.74 -20.30
N PRO A 16 -5.35 18.88 -21.12
CA PRO A 16 -5.09 17.43 -21.11
C PRO A 16 -3.59 17.17 -21.29
N GLY A 17 -2.99 16.36 -20.42
CA GLY A 17 -1.53 16.11 -20.41
C GLY A 17 -0.68 17.15 -19.66
N GLY A 18 -1.29 18.21 -19.12
CA GLY A 18 -0.60 19.19 -18.27
C GLY A 18 -0.36 18.68 -16.84
N ILE A 19 0.56 19.34 -16.12
CA ILE A 19 0.95 19.02 -14.72
C ILE A 19 -0.27 18.92 -13.78
N VAL A 20 -1.32 19.70 -14.03
CA VAL A 20 -2.55 19.71 -13.23
C VAL A 20 -3.37 18.42 -13.43
N ASP A 21 -3.45 17.88 -14.65
CA ASP A 21 -4.18 16.63 -14.92
C ASP A 21 -3.43 15.44 -14.30
N LEU A 22 -2.10 15.44 -14.39
CA LEU A 22 -1.25 14.41 -13.80
C LEU A 22 -1.36 14.40 -12.26
N LYS A 23 -1.33 15.58 -11.63
CA LYS A 23 -1.61 15.75 -10.19
C LYS A 23 -2.98 15.19 -9.80
N ARG A 24 -3.99 15.37 -10.65
CA ARG A 24 -5.37 14.92 -10.38
C ARG A 24 -5.52 13.40 -10.52
N ARG A 25 -4.78 12.78 -11.44
CA ARG A 25 -4.72 11.31 -11.59
C ARG A 25 -4.08 10.66 -10.38
N VAL A 26 -2.89 11.11 -9.97
CA VAL A 26 -2.21 10.61 -8.76
C VAL A 26 -3.12 10.79 -7.52
N ALA A 27 -3.81 11.93 -7.40
CA ALA A 27 -4.74 12.20 -6.29
C ALA A 27 -5.89 11.20 -6.18
N ARG A 28 -6.40 10.70 -7.31
CA ARG A 28 -7.55 9.79 -7.38
C ARG A 28 -7.15 8.32 -7.32
N GLN A 29 -5.96 8.00 -7.83
CA GLN A 29 -5.54 6.62 -8.04
C GLN A 29 -4.43 6.16 -7.09
N GLY A 30 -3.84 7.06 -6.28
CA GLY A 30 -2.74 6.72 -5.37
C GLY A 30 -3.09 5.61 -4.38
N GLY A 31 -4.28 5.64 -3.77
CA GLY A 31 -4.72 4.57 -2.89
C GLY A 31 -4.88 3.23 -3.61
N PHE A 32 -5.44 3.22 -4.82
CA PHE A 32 -5.57 2.00 -5.61
C PHE A 32 -4.22 1.44 -6.10
N ALA A 33 -3.27 2.32 -6.43
CA ALA A 33 -1.91 1.90 -6.75
C ALA A 33 -1.23 1.25 -5.53
N GLY A 34 -1.41 1.82 -4.33
CA GLY A 34 -0.93 1.22 -3.08
C GLY A 34 -1.55 -0.15 -2.78
N LEU A 35 -2.87 -0.29 -2.96
CA LEU A 35 -3.56 -1.59 -2.91
C LEU A 35 -2.97 -2.60 -3.90
N GLY A 36 -2.67 -2.16 -5.12
CA GLY A 36 -2.08 -3.00 -6.15
C GLY A 36 -0.74 -3.59 -5.72
N VAL A 37 0.08 -2.83 -4.98
CA VAL A 37 1.35 -3.34 -4.43
C VAL A 37 1.09 -4.44 -3.40
N GLY A 38 0.21 -4.19 -2.43
CA GLY A 38 -0.13 -5.18 -1.40
C GLY A 38 -0.70 -6.47 -1.99
N ILE A 39 -1.66 -6.35 -2.91
CA ILE A 39 -2.27 -7.48 -3.61
C ILE A 39 -1.23 -8.22 -4.46
N GLY A 40 -0.36 -7.50 -5.17
CA GLY A 40 0.67 -8.09 -6.02
C GLY A 40 1.66 -8.94 -5.21
N LEU A 41 2.12 -8.43 -4.06
CA LEU A 41 2.98 -9.17 -3.15
C LEU A 41 2.26 -10.40 -2.57
N ALA A 42 1.01 -10.24 -2.14
CA ALA A 42 0.24 -11.36 -1.61
C ALA A 42 -0.02 -12.45 -2.67
N ALA A 43 -0.34 -12.06 -3.90
CA ALA A 43 -0.53 -12.98 -5.01
C ALA A 43 0.76 -13.72 -5.36
N LEU A 44 1.90 -13.02 -5.36
CA LEU A 44 3.21 -13.63 -5.57
C LEU A 44 3.53 -14.66 -4.49
N GLY A 45 3.34 -14.30 -3.21
CA GLY A 45 3.56 -15.21 -2.10
C GLY A 45 2.60 -16.41 -2.14
N GLY A 46 1.32 -16.16 -2.44
CA GLY A 46 0.31 -17.21 -2.62
C GLY A 46 0.64 -18.16 -3.77
N LEU A 47 1.18 -17.63 -4.87
CA LEU A 47 1.63 -18.44 -6.00
C LEU A 47 2.81 -19.33 -5.63
N ILE A 48 3.79 -18.81 -4.87
CA ILE A 48 4.91 -19.62 -4.35
C ILE A 48 4.35 -20.76 -3.49
N LEU A 49 3.46 -20.46 -2.55
CA LEU A 49 2.84 -21.47 -1.69
C LEU A 49 2.02 -22.50 -2.48
N PHE A 50 1.34 -22.07 -3.55
CA PHE A 50 0.52 -22.96 -4.37
C PHE A 50 1.36 -23.91 -5.24
N LEU A 51 2.52 -23.46 -5.71
CA LEU A 51 3.37 -24.22 -6.64
C LEU A 51 4.43 -25.08 -5.95
N THR A 52 4.57 -24.99 -4.62
CA THR A 52 5.67 -25.64 -3.90
C THR A 52 5.18 -26.36 -2.64
N ASP A 53 5.62 -27.61 -2.45
CA ASP A 53 5.28 -28.44 -1.29
C ASP A 53 6.40 -28.52 -0.24
N GLY A 54 7.52 -27.82 -0.48
CA GLY A 54 8.69 -27.87 0.39
C GLY A 54 8.60 -26.89 1.57
N ALA A 55 9.00 -27.33 2.77
CA ALA A 55 8.98 -26.49 3.98
C ALA A 55 9.73 -25.15 3.82
N MET A 56 10.87 -25.15 3.12
CA MET A 56 11.64 -23.94 2.83
C MET A 56 10.85 -22.96 1.95
N PHE A 57 10.21 -23.46 0.89
CA PHE A 57 9.39 -22.62 0.02
C PHE A 57 8.09 -22.18 0.68
N GLY A 58 7.54 -23.01 1.59
CA GLY A 58 6.45 -22.64 2.48
C GLY A 58 6.79 -21.42 3.35
N ALA A 59 7.98 -21.44 3.98
CA ALA A 59 8.45 -20.30 4.77
C ALA A 59 8.64 -19.04 3.91
N VAL A 60 9.29 -19.16 2.75
CA VAL A 60 9.51 -18.05 1.82
C VAL A 60 8.18 -17.47 1.33
N GLY A 61 7.25 -18.33 0.89
CA GLY A 61 5.93 -17.92 0.43
C GLY A 61 5.15 -17.19 1.52
N TYR A 62 5.18 -17.69 2.76
CA TYR A 62 4.54 -17.03 3.89
C TYR A 62 5.15 -15.66 4.22
N VAL A 63 6.48 -15.52 4.17
CA VAL A 63 7.17 -14.23 4.35
C VAL A 63 6.72 -13.23 3.27
N VAL A 64 6.66 -13.67 2.00
CA VAL A 64 6.22 -12.82 0.88
C VAL A 64 4.75 -12.42 1.03
N VAL A 65 3.86 -13.35 1.40
CA VAL A 65 2.45 -13.03 1.70
C VAL A 65 2.36 -12.03 2.84
N SER A 66 3.19 -12.16 3.88
CA SER A 66 3.21 -11.24 5.02
C SER A 66 3.64 -9.82 4.62
N PHE A 67 4.47 -9.66 3.59
CA PHE A 67 4.73 -8.32 3.04
C PHE A 67 3.52 -7.72 2.32
N GLY A 68 2.70 -8.54 1.65
CA GLY A 68 1.45 -8.09 1.03
C GLY A 68 0.33 -7.83 2.04
N PHE A 69 0.23 -8.66 3.08
CA PHE A 69 -0.78 -8.59 4.12
C PHE A 69 -0.13 -8.62 5.52
N PRO A 70 0.47 -7.50 5.94
CA PRO A 70 1.26 -7.43 7.18
C PRO A 70 0.48 -7.74 8.45
N LEU A 71 -0.83 -7.52 8.45
CA LEU A 71 -1.64 -7.83 9.62
C LEU A 71 -1.86 -9.34 9.81
N LEU A 72 -1.62 -10.19 8.81
CA LEU A 72 -1.74 -11.65 8.97
C LEU A 72 -0.82 -12.17 10.09
N ALA A 73 0.44 -11.72 10.07
CA ALA A 73 1.41 -12.07 11.10
C ALA A 73 0.99 -11.57 12.48
N LEU A 74 0.42 -10.37 12.56
CA LEU A 74 -0.04 -9.78 13.82
C LEU A 74 -1.21 -10.54 14.44
N PHE A 75 -2.15 -11.02 13.61
CA PHE A 75 -3.31 -11.79 14.08
C PHE A 75 -3.03 -13.29 14.25
N GLY A 76 -1.78 -13.73 14.09
CA GLY A 76 -1.36 -15.11 14.28
C GLY A 76 -1.90 -16.06 13.21
N VAL A 77 -2.23 -15.55 12.02
CA VAL A 77 -2.70 -16.36 10.89
C VAL A 77 -1.47 -16.98 10.22
N PRO A 78 -1.39 -18.31 9.98
CA PRO A 78 -2.48 -19.31 9.98
C PRO A 78 -2.65 -20.13 11.27
N ALA A 79 -1.90 -19.85 12.34
CA ALA A 79 -1.97 -20.61 13.59
C ALA A 79 -3.36 -20.60 14.26
N VAL A 80 -4.25 -19.68 13.85
CA VAL A 80 -5.63 -19.59 14.29
C VAL A 80 -6.60 -19.91 13.15
N SER A 81 -7.50 -20.87 13.37
CA SER A 81 -8.52 -21.31 12.40
C SER A 81 -9.74 -20.37 12.30
N SER A 82 -9.69 -19.19 12.91
CA SER A 82 -10.83 -18.27 12.94
C SER A 82 -10.98 -17.49 11.64
N SER A 83 -12.00 -17.81 10.85
CA SER A 83 -12.33 -17.11 9.59
C SER A 83 -12.53 -15.60 9.78
N ALA A 84 -13.02 -15.17 10.95
CA ALA A 84 -13.18 -13.75 11.27
C ALA A 84 -11.82 -13.03 11.39
N ARG A 85 -10.80 -13.66 11.99
CA ARG A 85 -9.45 -13.09 12.10
C ARG A 85 -8.77 -12.96 10.74
N TRP A 86 -8.98 -13.94 9.85
CA TRP A 86 -8.56 -13.85 8.45
C TRP A 86 -9.18 -12.65 7.76
N GLY A 87 -10.51 -12.49 7.85
CA GLY A 87 -11.23 -11.37 7.23
C GLY A 87 -10.72 -10.02 7.72
N VAL A 88 -10.57 -9.86 9.04
CA VAL A 88 -10.05 -8.62 9.64
C VAL A 88 -8.61 -8.32 9.21
N ALA A 89 -7.73 -9.34 9.19
CA ALA A 89 -6.34 -9.16 8.77
C ALA A 89 -6.21 -8.75 7.30
N VAL A 90 -6.99 -9.38 6.42
CA VAL A 90 -7.01 -9.05 4.98
C VAL A 90 -7.57 -7.65 4.76
N VAL A 91 -8.77 -7.36 5.27
CA VAL A 91 -9.42 -6.05 5.08
C VAL A 91 -8.58 -4.94 5.72
N GLY A 92 -8.06 -5.15 6.93
CA GLY A 92 -7.21 -4.17 7.60
C GLY A 92 -5.94 -3.89 6.82
N SER A 93 -5.30 -4.91 6.23
CA SER A 93 -4.12 -4.75 5.40
C SER A 93 -4.43 -4.01 4.10
N MET A 94 -5.58 -4.29 3.47
CA MET A 94 -6.04 -3.56 2.28
C MET A 94 -6.27 -2.08 2.61
N VAL A 95 -7.00 -1.79 3.69
CA VAL A 95 -7.26 -0.42 4.15
C VAL A 95 -5.96 0.30 4.43
N MET A 96 -5.00 -0.37 5.07
CA MET A 96 -3.68 0.19 5.36
C MET A 96 -2.91 0.54 4.06
N TRP A 97 -2.81 -0.40 3.11
CA TRP A 97 -2.13 -0.13 1.83
C TRP A 97 -2.80 0.96 1.01
N TRP A 98 -4.13 1.00 1.01
CA TRP A 98 -4.89 2.07 0.40
C TRP A 98 -4.60 3.41 1.06
N ALA A 99 -4.62 3.47 2.39
CA ALA A 99 -4.37 4.68 3.17
C ALA A 99 -2.95 5.21 2.94
N LEU A 100 -1.94 4.33 2.93
CA LEU A 100 -0.56 4.69 2.61
C LEU A 100 -0.44 5.24 1.19
N GLY A 101 -1.03 4.56 0.20
CA GLY A 101 -1.04 5.02 -1.19
C GLY A 101 -1.72 6.39 -1.35
N GLN A 102 -2.82 6.61 -0.63
CA GLN A 102 -3.56 7.87 -0.65
C GLN A 102 -2.82 8.99 0.10
N TRP A 103 -2.15 8.67 1.20
CA TRP A 103 -1.31 9.61 1.95
C TRP A 103 -0.12 10.09 1.12
N SER A 104 0.58 9.17 0.46
CA SER A 104 1.66 9.50 -0.48
C SER A 104 1.17 10.41 -1.59
N ALA A 105 -0.01 10.12 -2.16
CA ALA A 105 -0.62 10.99 -3.17
C ALA A 105 -0.96 12.39 -2.62
N ALA A 106 -1.47 12.49 -1.39
CA ALA A 106 -1.75 13.77 -0.75
C ALA A 106 -0.48 14.59 -0.49
N ARG A 107 0.62 13.94 -0.09
CA ARG A 107 1.95 14.55 0.10
C ARG A 107 2.54 15.07 -1.22
N VAL A 108 2.58 14.24 -2.25
CA VAL A 108 3.20 14.56 -3.54
C VAL A 108 2.48 15.71 -4.26
N ARG A 109 1.16 15.84 -4.08
CA ARG A 109 0.39 16.98 -4.60
C ARG A 109 0.87 18.35 -4.11
N ARG A 110 1.47 18.42 -2.92
CA ARG A 110 2.00 19.67 -2.36
C ARG A 110 3.33 20.09 -3.02
N ARG A 111 3.98 19.19 -3.76
CA ARG A 111 5.23 19.46 -4.48
C ARG A 111 4.96 20.22 -5.80
N VAL A 112 5.95 21.01 -6.23
CA VAL A 112 5.88 21.81 -7.47
C VAL A 112 5.72 20.88 -8.67
N ILE A 113 6.58 19.86 -8.76
CA ILE A 113 6.51 18.74 -9.69
C ILE A 113 5.88 17.56 -8.96
N ALA A 114 4.83 16.97 -9.54
CA ALA A 114 4.14 15.84 -8.95
C ALA A 114 3.79 14.85 -10.05
N GLY A 115 4.34 13.65 -9.94
CA GLY A 115 4.07 12.53 -10.82
C GLY A 115 4.15 11.19 -10.10
N TRP A 116 4.05 10.14 -10.91
CA TRP A 116 4.02 8.76 -10.43
C TRP A 116 5.36 8.32 -9.85
N ARG A 117 6.47 8.88 -10.34
CA ARG A 117 7.80 8.60 -9.78
C ARG A 117 7.93 9.14 -8.37
N GLU A 118 7.53 10.39 -8.14
CA GLU A 118 7.56 11.01 -6.82
C GLU A 118 6.57 10.34 -5.85
N TRP A 119 5.44 9.84 -6.36
CA TRP A 119 4.53 8.99 -5.59
C TRP A 119 5.19 7.67 -5.18
N ALA A 120 5.87 6.98 -6.10
CA ALA A 120 6.54 5.73 -5.82
C ALA A 120 7.69 5.92 -4.81
N GLU A 121 8.47 6.99 -4.94
CA GLU A 121 9.53 7.34 -3.97
C GLU A 121 8.97 7.59 -2.57
N GLU A 122 7.91 8.42 -2.44
CA GLU A 122 7.30 8.70 -1.13
C GLU A 122 6.64 7.43 -0.55
N PHE A 123 5.95 6.65 -1.39
CA PHE A 123 5.33 5.39 -0.99
C PHE A 123 6.36 4.33 -0.57
N ALA A 124 7.50 4.24 -1.25
CA ALA A 124 8.55 3.28 -0.94
C ALA A 124 9.12 3.49 0.47
N ILE A 125 9.21 4.73 0.95
CA ILE A 125 9.65 5.03 2.32
C ILE A 125 8.66 4.43 3.33
N TYR A 126 7.36 4.65 3.12
CA TYR A 126 6.33 4.11 4.01
C TYR A 126 6.24 2.58 3.93
N ALA A 127 6.30 2.02 2.71
CA ALA A 127 6.32 0.58 2.49
C ALA A 127 7.52 -0.07 3.17
N GLY A 128 8.70 0.55 3.08
CA GLY A 128 9.91 0.10 3.77
C GLY A 128 9.72 0.02 5.29
N GLY A 129 9.07 1.02 5.90
CA GLY A 129 8.73 0.99 7.32
C GLY A 129 7.80 -0.17 7.69
N VAL A 130 6.77 -0.42 6.87
CA VAL A 130 5.87 -1.58 7.04
C VAL A 130 6.64 -2.89 6.95
N TRP A 131 7.50 -3.04 5.94
CA TRP A 131 8.29 -4.26 5.74
C TRP A 131 9.27 -4.51 6.88
N ILE A 132 9.91 -3.47 7.40
CA ILE A 132 10.75 -3.58 8.61
C ILE A 132 9.89 -4.10 9.78
N GLY A 133 8.70 -3.54 9.98
CA GLY A 133 7.76 -4.01 11.01
C GLY A 133 7.37 -5.48 10.84
N VAL A 134 7.11 -5.92 9.61
CA VAL A 134 6.81 -7.33 9.30
C VAL A 134 8.00 -8.21 9.66
N VAL A 135 9.21 -7.89 9.21
CA VAL A 135 10.41 -8.67 9.50
C VAL A 135 10.63 -8.78 11.01
N LEU A 136 10.56 -7.66 11.74
CA LEU A 136 10.70 -7.66 13.19
C LEU A 136 9.61 -8.50 13.89
N GLY A 137 8.35 -8.38 13.44
CA GLY A 137 7.24 -9.16 13.96
C GLY A 137 7.41 -10.66 13.73
N LEU A 138 7.88 -11.06 12.54
CA LEU A 138 8.15 -12.45 12.20
C LEU A 138 9.32 -13.01 13.00
N ILE A 139 10.40 -12.25 13.20
CA ILE A 139 11.53 -12.65 14.06
C ILE A 139 11.07 -12.85 15.50
N ALA A 140 10.25 -11.93 16.03
CA ALA A 140 9.69 -12.05 17.38
C ALA A 140 8.79 -13.29 17.53
N ALA A 141 7.97 -13.57 16.53
CA ALA A 141 7.14 -14.78 16.49
C ALA A 141 7.98 -16.07 16.38
N ALA A 142 9.02 -16.08 15.56
CA ALA A 142 9.91 -17.24 15.43
C ALA A 142 10.64 -17.55 16.74
N ARG A 143 11.12 -16.50 17.44
CA ARG A 143 11.72 -16.59 18.79
C ARG A 143 10.72 -17.14 19.81
N SER A 144 9.47 -16.67 19.81
CA SER A 144 8.47 -17.11 20.80
C SER A 144 8.03 -18.56 20.60
N LEU A 145 8.10 -19.05 19.36
CA LEU A 145 7.83 -20.45 19.01
C LEU A 145 9.02 -21.39 19.21
N GLY A 146 10.21 -20.86 19.58
CA GLY A 146 11.43 -21.66 19.76
C GLY A 146 12.03 -22.17 18.44
N ALA A 147 11.70 -21.54 17.32
CA ALA A 147 12.22 -21.92 16.00
C ALA A 147 13.64 -21.40 15.75
N ILE A 148 14.04 -20.33 16.46
CA ILE A 148 15.38 -19.69 16.44
C ILE A 148 15.71 -19.08 17.80
#